data_AF-A0A838KUA4-F1
#
_entry.id   AF-A0A838KUA4-F1
#
_cell.length_a   1.000
_cell.length_b   1.000
_cell.length_c   1.000
_cell.angle_alpha   90.00
_cell.angle_beta   90.00
_cell.angle_gamma   90.00
#
_symmetry.space_group_name_H-M   'P 1'
#
loop_
_entity.id
_entity.type
_entity.pdbx_description
1 polymer ?
#
loop_
_entity_poly.entity_id
_entity_poly.type
_entity_poly.pdbx_seq_one_letter_code
_entity_poly.pdbx_strand_id
1 'polypeptide(L)'
;MLLDAATKLLDEFKKLPAHVERPQTFMEIAGYPRRENVCSNILKFFMDPEESHGLGTLMLDALVRAARIDVAEGSISSNVSVDRETVTQAGNRIDLLITSDDHAILIENKIDASSDNPFPEYAAYLDQIAEGREKHKILLTLSQNNAGCGWGFANLTYTDFVGEIRSLLGRYVSSADTRHLTI
;
A
#
# COMPACT_ATOMS: atom_id res chain seq x y z
N MET A 1 35.19 25.08 -17.79
CA MET A 1 34.46 24.77 -16.54
C MET A 1 33.04 24.26 -16.77
N LEU A 2 32.10 25.06 -17.30
CA LEU A 2 30.71 24.60 -17.54
C LEU A 2 30.60 23.47 -18.58
N LEU A 3 31.37 23.57 -19.67
CA LEU A 3 31.40 22.55 -20.72
C LEU A 3 32.02 21.23 -20.22
N ASP A 4 33.05 21.31 -19.37
CA ASP A 4 33.71 20.14 -18.79
C ASP A 4 32.79 19.41 -17.80
N ALA A 5 32.04 20.17 -16.99
CA ALA A 5 31.05 19.61 -16.08
C ALA A 5 29.90 18.92 -16.82
N ALA A 6 29.38 19.54 -17.88
CA ALA A 6 28.33 18.94 -18.71
C ALA A 6 28.81 17.66 -19.42
N THR A 7 30.05 17.66 -19.93
CA THR A 7 30.66 16.49 -20.59
C THR A 7 30.84 15.34 -19.61
N LYS A 8 31.34 15.63 -18.41
CA LYS A 8 31.48 14.65 -17.33
C LYS A 8 30.13 14.03 -16.95
N LEU A 9 29.09 14.84 -16.84
CA LEU A 9 27.73 14.37 -16.51
C LEU A 9 27.17 13.46 -17.61
N LEU A 10 27.40 13.79 -18.89
CA LEU A 10 27.03 12.95 -20.03
C LEU A 10 27.78 11.61 -20.03
N ASP A 11 29.07 11.61 -19.71
CA ASP A 11 29.86 10.38 -19.65
C ASP A 11 29.53 9.51 -18.45
N GLU A 12 29.09 10.10 -17.33
CA GLU A 12 28.51 9.36 -16.21
C GLU A 12 27.13 8.79 -16.56
N PHE A 13 26.27 9.56 -17.25
CA PHE A 13 24.96 9.08 -17.70
C PHE A 13 25.06 7.88 -18.65
N LYS A 14 26.03 7.90 -19.59
CA LYS A 14 26.29 6.77 -20.50
C LYS A 14 26.72 5.48 -19.80
N LYS A 15 27.20 5.57 -18.56
CA LYS A 15 27.58 4.39 -17.74
C LYS A 15 26.40 3.79 -17.00
N LEU A 16 25.27 4.49 -16.91
CA LEU A 16 24.06 3.92 -16.36
C LEU A 16 23.61 2.75 -17.25
N PRO A 17 22.99 1.71 -16.67
CA PRO A 17 22.42 0.63 -17.46
C PRO A 17 21.53 1.20 -18.56
N ALA A 18 21.63 0.64 -19.76
CA ALA A 18 20.69 0.94 -20.83
C ALA A 18 19.26 0.74 -20.30
N HIS A 19 18.33 1.57 -20.76
CA HIS A 19 16.93 1.43 -20.38
C HIS A 19 16.51 -0.02 -20.57
N VAL A 20 16.15 -0.68 -19.46
CA VAL A 20 15.63 -2.04 -19.50
C VAL A 20 14.23 -1.90 -20.06
N GLU A 21 14.04 -2.31 -21.32
CA GLU A 21 12.70 -2.41 -21.89
C GLU A 21 11.90 -3.37 -21.01
N ARG A 22 10.88 -2.82 -20.35
CA ARG A 22 9.88 -3.59 -19.63
C ARG A 22 8.60 -3.60 -20.44
N PRO A 23 7.86 -4.72 -20.46
CA PRO A 23 6.54 -4.73 -21.07
C PRO A 23 5.65 -3.69 -20.38
N GLN A 24 4.75 -3.09 -21.15
CA GLN A 24 3.75 -2.19 -20.57
C GLN A 24 2.87 -2.97 -19.59
N THR A 25 2.60 -2.37 -18.45
CA THR A 25 1.65 -2.89 -17.47
C THR A 25 0.22 -2.68 -17.95
N PHE A 26 -0.72 -3.49 -17.46
CA PHE A 26 -2.14 -3.30 -17.74
C PHE A 26 -2.63 -1.89 -17.36
N MET A 27 -2.08 -1.31 -16.30
CA MET A 27 -2.42 0.06 -15.85
C MET A 27 -1.93 1.13 -16.82
N GLU A 28 -0.74 0.95 -17.41
CA GLU A 28 -0.24 1.83 -18.48
C GLU A 28 -1.08 1.69 -19.74
N ILE A 29 -1.42 0.45 -20.13
CA ILE A 29 -2.27 0.18 -21.30
C ILE A 29 -3.67 0.78 -21.12
N ALA A 30 -4.25 0.67 -19.93
CA ALA A 30 -5.57 1.22 -19.60
C ALA A 30 -5.57 2.76 -19.42
N GLY A 31 -4.40 3.41 -19.44
CA GLY A 31 -4.27 4.87 -19.30
C GLY A 31 -4.35 5.39 -17.86
N TYR A 32 -4.20 4.52 -16.85
CA TYR A 32 -4.29 4.89 -15.43
C TYR A 32 -3.08 4.41 -14.59
N PRO A 33 -1.83 4.65 -15.02
CA PRO A 33 -0.63 4.04 -14.43
C PRO A 33 -0.37 4.39 -12.96
N ARG A 34 -0.90 5.52 -12.48
CA ARG A 34 -0.66 6.05 -11.13
C ARG A 34 -1.91 6.66 -10.49
N ARG A 35 -3.10 6.25 -10.93
CA ARG A 35 -4.35 6.75 -10.35
C ARG A 35 -4.58 6.06 -9.01
N GLU A 36 -4.37 6.78 -7.91
CA GLU A 36 -4.53 6.31 -6.52
C GLU A 36 -5.83 5.54 -6.31
N ASN A 37 -6.96 6.10 -6.76
CA ASN A 37 -8.25 5.41 -6.65
C ASN A 37 -8.27 4.06 -7.42
N VAL A 38 -7.67 3.96 -8.61
CA VAL A 38 -7.57 2.68 -9.32
C VAL A 38 -6.66 1.70 -8.57
N CYS A 39 -5.51 2.17 -8.08
CA CYS A 39 -4.60 1.34 -7.28
C CYS A 39 -5.25 0.82 -6.00
N SER A 40 -6.04 1.65 -5.31
CA SER A 40 -6.79 1.22 -4.13
C SER A 40 -7.83 0.14 -4.46
N ASN A 41 -8.36 0.04 -5.69
CA ASN A 41 -9.30 -1.03 -6.07
C ASN A 41 -8.57 -2.36 -6.13
N ILE A 42 -7.37 -2.35 -6.72
CA ILE A 42 -6.49 -3.52 -6.81
C ILE A 42 -6.06 -3.95 -5.40
N LEU A 43 -5.66 -3.00 -4.56
CA LEU A 43 -5.29 -3.29 -3.17
C LEU A 43 -6.47 -3.92 -2.42
N LYS A 44 -7.67 -3.35 -2.50
CA LYS A 44 -8.87 -3.93 -1.88
C LYS A 44 -9.13 -5.37 -2.33
N PHE A 45 -9.04 -5.63 -3.64
CA PHE A 45 -9.20 -6.97 -4.19
C PHE A 45 -8.18 -7.96 -3.59
N PHE A 46 -6.90 -7.57 -3.50
CA PHE A 46 -5.85 -8.46 -3.01
C PHE A 46 -5.72 -8.55 -1.49
N MET A 47 -6.26 -7.57 -0.76
CA MET A 47 -6.24 -7.54 0.71
C MET A 47 -7.39 -8.33 1.33
N ASP A 48 -8.46 -8.60 0.57
CA ASP A 48 -9.60 -9.41 1.02
C ASP A 48 -9.26 -10.91 0.87
N PRO A 49 -9.06 -11.67 1.96
CA PRO A 49 -8.65 -13.07 1.87
C PRO A 49 -9.67 -13.97 1.15
N GLU A 50 -10.94 -13.56 1.13
CA GLU A 50 -12.06 -14.31 0.54
C GLU A 50 -12.31 -13.96 -0.93
N GLU A 51 -11.56 -13.02 -1.49
CA GLU A 51 -11.63 -12.70 -2.92
C GLU A 51 -11.05 -13.81 -3.80
N SER A 52 -11.43 -13.78 -5.07
CA SER A 52 -11.17 -14.86 -6.04
C SER A 52 -9.70 -15.09 -6.44
N HIS A 53 -8.74 -14.37 -5.83
CA HIS A 53 -7.32 -14.50 -6.16
C HIS A 53 -6.60 -15.73 -5.56
N GLY A 54 -7.16 -16.37 -4.53
CA GLY A 54 -6.56 -17.56 -3.90
C GLY A 54 -5.25 -17.33 -3.12
N LEU A 55 -4.82 -16.07 -2.94
CA LEU A 55 -3.62 -15.71 -2.17
C LEU A 55 -3.85 -15.65 -0.65
N GLY A 56 -5.07 -15.93 -0.17
CA GLY A 56 -5.42 -15.91 1.24
C GLY A 56 -5.01 -14.60 1.92
N THR A 57 -4.39 -14.71 3.10
CA THR A 57 -3.95 -13.55 3.90
C THR A 57 -2.60 -12.96 3.47
N LEU A 58 -2.00 -13.39 2.36
CA LEU A 58 -0.65 -12.97 1.93
C LEU A 58 -0.43 -11.45 2.03
N MET A 59 -1.37 -10.66 1.52
CA MET A 59 -1.24 -9.20 1.50
C MET A 59 -1.36 -8.58 2.89
N LEU A 60 -2.23 -9.14 3.74
CA LEU A 60 -2.39 -8.69 5.12
C LEU A 60 -1.15 -9.04 5.96
N ASP A 61 -0.62 -10.25 5.81
CA ASP A 61 0.62 -10.69 6.46
C ASP A 61 1.81 -9.81 6.05
N ALA A 62 1.91 -9.49 4.75
CA ALA A 62 2.94 -8.60 4.25
C ALA A 62 2.78 -7.18 4.81
N LEU A 63 1.55 -6.69 4.92
CA LEU A 63 1.24 -5.37 5.44
C LEU A 63 1.66 -5.26 6.91
N VAL A 64 1.25 -6.21 7.76
CA VAL A 64 1.59 -6.18 9.20
C VAL A 64 3.09 -6.31 9.43
N ARG A 65 3.79 -7.14 8.66
CA ARG A 65 5.26 -7.25 8.74
C ARG A 65 5.95 -5.96 8.33
N ALA A 66 5.57 -5.41 7.18
CA ALA A 66 6.20 -4.21 6.64
C ALA A 66 5.93 -2.98 7.53
N ALA A 67 4.72 -2.89 8.08
CA ALA A 67 4.33 -1.82 9.02
C ALA A 67 4.77 -2.09 10.48
N ARG A 68 5.36 -3.26 10.77
CA ARG A 68 5.78 -3.70 12.11
C ARG A 68 4.64 -3.66 13.14
N ILE A 69 3.45 -4.04 12.69
CA ILE A 69 2.28 -4.21 13.55
C ILE A 69 2.46 -5.53 14.30
N ASP A 70 2.39 -5.46 15.63
CA ASP A 70 2.43 -6.65 16.47
C ASP A 70 1.09 -7.37 16.39
N VAL A 71 1.12 -8.62 15.93
CA VAL A 71 -0.06 -9.48 15.79
C VAL A 71 0.32 -10.83 16.38
N ALA A 72 -0.48 -11.32 17.32
CA ALA A 72 -0.14 -12.50 18.14
C ALA A 72 0.22 -13.75 17.30
N GLU A 73 -0.35 -13.88 16.10
CA GLU A 73 -0.12 -15.02 15.19
C GLU A 73 0.51 -14.64 13.84
N GLY A 74 0.99 -13.40 13.69
CA GLY A 74 1.61 -12.97 12.43
C GLY A 74 0.63 -12.64 11.29
N SER A 75 -0.69 -12.67 11.55
CA SER A 75 -1.74 -12.38 10.58
C SER A 75 -2.96 -11.72 11.22
N ILE A 76 -3.72 -10.98 10.43
CA ILE A 76 -5.05 -10.47 10.76
C ILE A 76 -6.02 -11.33 9.97
N SER A 77 -6.52 -12.41 10.58
CA SER A 77 -7.27 -13.46 9.86
C SER A 77 -8.69 -13.69 10.36
N SER A 78 -9.09 -13.11 11.50
CA SER A 78 -10.43 -13.26 12.06
C SER A 78 -11.40 -12.17 11.57
N ASN A 79 -12.49 -12.58 10.91
CA ASN A 79 -13.60 -11.71 10.46
C ASN A 79 -13.14 -10.43 9.73
N VAL A 80 -12.25 -10.60 8.73
CA VAL A 80 -11.67 -9.47 8.01
C VAL A 80 -12.72 -8.80 7.09
N SER A 81 -12.79 -7.47 7.12
CA SER A 81 -13.47 -6.65 6.12
C SER A 81 -12.49 -5.65 5.53
N VAL A 82 -12.53 -5.44 4.21
CA VAL A 82 -11.71 -4.47 3.50
C VAL A 82 -12.61 -3.52 2.71
N ASP A 83 -12.75 -2.31 3.26
CA ASP A 83 -13.59 -1.26 2.71
C ASP A 83 -12.75 -0.17 2.04
N ARG A 84 -13.35 0.47 1.04
CA ARG A 84 -12.75 1.54 0.28
C ARG A 84 -13.56 2.81 0.37
N GLU A 85 -12.88 3.94 0.20
CA GLU A 85 -13.50 5.27 0.16
C GLU A 85 -14.49 5.46 1.34
N THR A 86 -14.08 4.97 2.51
CA THR A 86 -14.91 5.01 3.71
C THR A 86 -15.16 6.46 4.09
N VAL A 87 -16.43 6.86 4.07
CA VAL A 87 -16.83 8.24 4.28
C VAL A 87 -16.83 8.55 5.77
N THR A 88 -16.09 9.58 6.16
CA THR A 88 -16.08 10.10 7.53
C THR A 88 -17.33 10.93 7.83
N GLN A 89 -17.58 11.28 9.08
CA GLN A 89 -18.72 12.15 9.43
C GLN A 89 -18.62 13.55 8.79
N ALA A 90 -17.41 14.03 8.47
CA ALA A 90 -17.22 15.32 7.80
C ALA A 90 -17.25 15.23 6.27
N GLY A 91 -17.47 14.03 5.70
CA GLY A 91 -17.62 13.83 4.26
C GLY A 91 -16.31 13.60 3.49
N ASN A 92 -15.17 13.53 4.17
CA ASN A 92 -13.91 13.09 3.56
C ASN A 92 -13.89 11.56 3.41
N ARG A 93 -12.92 11.05 2.65
CA ARG A 93 -12.87 9.63 2.27
C ARG A 93 -11.51 9.04 2.59
N ILE A 94 -11.53 8.02 3.44
CA ILE A 94 -10.39 7.16 3.70
C ILE A 94 -10.21 6.20 2.53
N ASP A 95 -9.01 6.11 1.96
CA ASP A 95 -8.77 5.27 0.78
C ASP A 95 -9.09 3.80 1.03
N LEU A 96 -8.57 3.24 2.13
CA LEU A 96 -8.79 1.85 2.55
C LEU A 96 -8.96 1.76 4.07
N LEU A 97 -9.91 0.96 4.52
CA LEU A 97 -10.13 0.61 5.92
C LEU A 97 -10.23 -0.91 6.03
N ILE A 98 -9.29 -1.51 6.76
CA ILE A 98 -9.30 -2.94 7.07
C ILE A 98 -9.75 -3.08 8.51
N THR A 99 -10.71 -3.96 8.77
CA THR A 99 -11.14 -4.29 10.13
C THR A 99 -11.15 -5.79 10.34
N SER A 100 -10.95 -6.20 11.58
CA SER A 100 -11.04 -7.58 12.08
C SER A 100 -11.65 -7.54 13.47
N ASP A 101 -11.69 -8.68 14.17
CA ASP A 101 -12.13 -8.71 15.56
C ASP A 101 -11.28 -7.79 16.46
N ASP A 102 -9.95 -7.87 16.33
CA ASP A 102 -9.01 -7.25 17.27
C ASP A 102 -8.28 -6.02 16.69
N HIS A 103 -8.28 -5.82 15.38
CA HIS A 103 -7.53 -4.74 14.72
C HIS A 103 -8.40 -3.90 13.78
N ALA A 104 -8.08 -2.60 13.70
CA ALA A 104 -8.55 -1.70 12.66
C ALA A 104 -7.36 -0.95 12.04
N ILE A 105 -7.17 -1.08 10.74
CA ILE A 105 -6.09 -0.47 9.98
C ILE A 105 -6.67 0.50 8.96
N LEU A 106 -6.34 1.77 9.11
CA LEU A 106 -6.64 2.80 8.13
C LEU A 106 -5.41 3.00 7.24
N ILE A 107 -5.60 2.96 5.92
CA ILE A 107 -4.53 3.21 4.95
C ILE A 107 -4.93 4.39 4.06
N GLU A 108 -4.10 5.41 4.04
CA GLU A 108 -4.12 6.48 3.05
C GLU A 108 -3.10 6.14 1.95
N ASN A 109 -3.55 6.00 0.70
CA ASN A 109 -2.73 5.57 -0.43
C ASN A 109 -2.33 6.78 -1.29
N LYS A 110 -1.03 7.10 -1.32
CA LYS A 110 -0.51 8.24 -2.09
C LYS A 110 0.59 7.83 -3.05
N ILE A 111 0.38 8.09 -4.33
CA ILE A 111 1.33 7.77 -5.40
C ILE A 111 1.91 9.06 -5.97
N ASP A 112 1.05 9.95 -6.45
CA ASP A 112 1.43 11.19 -7.14
C ASP A 112 0.94 12.45 -6.41
N ALA A 113 -0.11 12.35 -5.59
CA ALA A 113 -0.73 13.51 -4.96
C ALA A 113 0.09 14.04 -3.78
N SER A 114 -0.07 15.34 -3.49
CA SER A 114 0.44 15.92 -2.25
C SER A 114 -0.17 15.20 -1.05
N SER A 115 0.62 14.97 -0.02
CA SER A 115 0.15 14.32 1.20
C SER A 115 -0.57 15.28 2.16
N ASP A 116 -1.17 16.35 1.65
CA ASP A 116 -2.04 17.25 2.42
C ASP A 116 -3.44 16.61 2.49
N ASN A 117 -3.68 15.84 3.54
CA ASN A 117 -4.93 15.12 3.80
C ASN A 117 -5.44 15.45 5.19
N PRO A 118 -6.74 15.28 5.48
CA PRO A 118 -7.34 15.56 6.78
C PRO A 118 -7.00 14.47 7.81
N PHE A 119 -5.70 14.24 8.06
CA PHE A 119 -5.19 13.26 9.02
C PHE A 119 -5.77 13.37 10.44
N PRO A 120 -5.97 14.56 11.04
CA PRO A 120 -6.61 14.64 12.36
C PRO A 120 -8.01 14.02 12.37
N GLU A 121 -8.75 14.22 11.27
CA GLU A 121 -10.11 13.70 11.12
C GLU A 121 -10.11 12.19 10.88
N TYR A 122 -9.23 11.69 10.02
CA TYR A 122 -9.05 10.25 9.79
C TYR A 122 -8.66 9.53 11.09
N ALA A 123 -7.76 10.14 11.86
CA ALA A 123 -7.38 9.65 13.17
C ALA A 123 -8.59 9.56 14.12
N ALA A 124 -9.36 10.65 14.23
CA ALA A 124 -10.55 10.69 15.09
C ALA A 124 -11.64 9.71 14.64
N TYR A 125 -11.84 9.55 13.32
CA TYR A 125 -12.78 8.59 12.75
C TYR A 125 -12.43 7.16 13.16
N LEU A 126 -11.16 6.76 12.94
CA LEU A 126 -10.69 5.43 13.35
C LEU A 126 -10.85 5.24 14.86
N ASP A 127 -10.58 6.29 15.65
CA ASP A 127 -10.72 6.23 17.09
C ASP A 127 -12.15 5.94 17.55
N GLN A 128 -13.14 6.45 16.82
CA GLN A 128 -14.57 6.25 17.08
C GLN A 128 -15.08 4.86 16.67
N ILE A 129 -14.65 4.33 15.52
CA ILE A 129 -15.21 3.08 14.97
C ILE A 129 -14.50 1.82 15.48
N ALA A 130 -13.32 1.95 16.06
CA ALA A 130 -12.46 0.84 16.47
C ALA A 130 -12.36 0.73 18.00
N GLU A 131 -13.46 0.96 18.73
CA GLU A 131 -13.49 0.75 20.18
C GLU A 131 -13.16 -0.70 20.54
N GLY A 132 -12.25 -0.91 21.49
CA GLY A 132 -11.79 -2.24 21.90
C GLY A 132 -10.82 -2.93 20.94
N ARG A 133 -10.46 -2.30 19.80
CA ARG A 133 -9.50 -2.82 18.82
C ARG A 133 -8.18 -2.06 18.88
N GLU A 134 -7.10 -2.72 18.47
CA GLU A 134 -5.85 -2.06 18.17
C GLU A 134 -5.96 -1.25 16.87
N LYS A 135 -5.46 -0.02 16.88
CA LYS A 135 -5.67 0.95 15.81
C LYS A 135 -4.35 1.27 15.13
N HIS A 136 -4.31 1.07 13.82
CA HIS A 136 -3.12 1.31 13.01
C HIS A 136 -3.46 2.30 11.90
N LYS A 137 -2.60 3.30 11.71
CA LYS A 137 -2.78 4.36 10.71
C LYS A 137 -1.56 4.34 9.80
N ILE A 138 -1.76 4.08 8.52
CA ILE A 138 -0.69 3.89 7.55
C ILE A 138 -0.82 4.94 6.45
N LEU A 139 0.29 5.61 6.14
CA LEU A 139 0.45 6.39 4.92
C LEU A 139 1.30 5.58 3.95
N LEU A 140 0.67 5.03 2.91
CA LEU A 140 1.33 4.19 1.90
C LEU A 140 1.83 5.06 0.74
N THR A 141 3.15 5.14 0.53
CA THR A 141 3.78 6.06 -0.44
C THR A 141 4.86 5.41 -1.31
N LEU A 142 5.26 6.07 -2.41
CA LEU A 142 6.39 5.61 -3.23
C LEU A 142 7.76 5.79 -2.55
N SER A 143 7.86 6.77 -1.64
CA SER A 143 9.10 7.12 -0.94
C SER A 143 8.78 7.62 0.47
N GLN A 144 9.82 7.73 1.31
CA GLN A 144 9.68 8.16 2.70
C GLN A 144 8.96 9.51 2.82
N ASN A 145 7.93 9.55 3.67
CA ASN A 145 7.07 10.72 3.84
C ASN A 145 6.53 10.80 5.27
N ASN A 146 6.78 11.92 5.94
CA ASN A 146 6.36 12.10 7.33
C ASN A 146 5.00 12.81 7.48
N ALA A 147 4.23 12.98 6.40
CA ALA A 147 2.90 13.57 6.49
C ALA A 147 2.00 12.73 7.41
N GLY A 148 1.20 13.41 8.24
CA GLY A 148 0.32 12.75 9.19
C GLY A 148 1.00 12.14 10.41
N CYS A 149 2.34 12.17 10.53
CA CYS A 149 3.05 11.55 11.65
C CYS A 149 2.61 12.11 13.02
N GLY A 150 2.31 13.42 13.09
CA GLY A 150 1.77 14.07 14.29
C GLY A 150 0.38 13.57 14.70
N TRP A 151 -0.31 12.84 13.84
CA TRP A 151 -1.63 12.23 14.07
C TRP A 151 -1.55 10.69 14.16
N GLY A 152 -0.33 10.15 14.28
CA GLY A 152 -0.07 8.72 14.46
C GLY A 152 0.01 7.91 13.17
N PHE A 153 0.09 8.54 11.99
CA PHE A 153 0.32 7.82 10.75
C PHE A 153 1.78 7.35 10.65
N ALA A 154 1.98 6.04 10.53
CA ALA A 154 3.25 5.45 10.17
C ALA A 154 3.40 5.43 8.66
N ASN A 155 4.56 5.85 8.15
CA ASN A 155 4.84 5.75 6.73
C ASN A 155 5.27 4.33 6.35
N LEU A 156 4.64 3.78 5.32
CA LEU A 156 5.03 2.53 4.69
C LEU A 156 5.30 2.81 3.22
N THR A 157 6.48 2.43 2.71
CA THR A 157 6.72 2.57 1.27
C THR A 157 6.20 1.36 0.50
N TYR A 158 5.76 1.57 -0.73
CA TYR A 158 5.45 0.48 -1.66
C TYR A 158 6.65 -0.46 -1.86
N THR A 159 7.88 0.06 -1.79
CA THR A 159 9.09 -0.76 -1.89
C THR A 159 9.19 -1.76 -0.74
N ASP A 160 8.97 -1.30 0.49
CA ASP A 160 9.01 -2.16 1.68
C ASP A 160 7.84 -3.16 1.67
N PHE A 161 6.63 -2.69 1.34
CA PHE A 161 5.44 -3.53 1.29
C PHE A 161 5.58 -4.65 0.23
N VAL A 162 5.99 -4.32 -0.99
CA VAL A 162 6.23 -5.31 -2.06
C VAL A 162 7.40 -6.24 -1.72
N GLY A 163 8.40 -5.75 -0.98
CA GLY A 163 9.47 -6.58 -0.43
C GLY A 163 8.93 -7.72 0.43
N GLU A 164 8.01 -7.42 1.35
CA GLU A 164 7.39 -8.45 2.20
C GLU A 164 6.42 -9.36 1.44
N ILE A 165 5.67 -8.84 0.46
CA ILE A 165 4.84 -9.69 -0.41
C ILE A 165 5.71 -10.75 -1.10
N ARG A 166 6.86 -10.34 -1.66
CA ARG A 166 7.81 -11.25 -2.32
C ARG A 166 8.43 -12.24 -1.34
N SER A 167 8.73 -11.83 -0.11
CA SER A 167 9.31 -12.69 0.92
C SER A 167 8.35 -13.82 1.33
N LEU A 168 7.04 -13.54 1.30
CA LEU A 168 5.99 -14.46 1.71
C LEU A 168 5.37 -15.28 0.58
N LEU A 169 5.45 -14.82 -0.67
CA LEU A 169 4.76 -15.41 -1.82
C LEU A 169 4.95 -16.93 -1.93
N GLY A 170 6.15 -17.45 -1.65
CA GLY A 170 6.44 -18.88 -1.71
C GLY A 170 5.57 -19.75 -0.79
N ARG A 171 5.02 -19.19 0.30
CA ARG A 171 4.11 -19.89 1.23
C ARG A 171 2.68 -19.99 0.68
N TYR A 172 2.28 -19.05 -0.17
CA TYR A 172 0.90 -18.88 -0.64
C TYR A 172 0.71 -19.28 -2.11
N VAL A 173 1.80 -19.42 -2.89
CA VAL A 173 1.73 -19.69 -4.33
C VAL A 173 1.01 -21.01 -4.68
N SER A 174 1.01 -21.98 -3.77
CA SER A 174 0.38 -23.29 -4.00
C SER A 174 -1.16 -23.25 -4.05
N SER A 175 -1.78 -22.26 -3.39
CA SER A 175 -3.23 -22.04 -3.39
C SER A 175 -3.67 -20.92 -4.33
N ALA A 176 -2.71 -20.18 -4.89
CA ALA A 176 -2.99 -19.00 -5.70
C ALA A 176 -3.68 -19.37 -7.02
N ASP A 177 -4.67 -18.56 -7.40
CA ASP A 177 -5.24 -18.67 -8.73
C ASP A 177 -4.25 -18.11 -9.75
N THR A 178 -3.86 -18.98 -10.68
CA THR A 178 -2.86 -18.67 -11.72
C THR A 178 -3.17 -17.41 -12.53
N ARG A 179 -4.44 -17.04 -12.70
CA ARG A 179 -4.86 -15.82 -13.42
C ARG A 179 -4.37 -14.54 -12.75
N HIS A 180 -4.13 -14.61 -11.44
CA HIS A 180 -3.72 -13.48 -10.62
C HIS A 180 -2.23 -13.46 -10.31
N LEU A 181 -1.47 -14.49 -10.70
CA LEU A 181 -0.01 -14.57 -10.53
C LEU A 181 0.80 -13.92 -11.67
N THR A 182 0.15 -13.58 -12.78
CA THR A 182 0.80 -13.03 -13.98
C THR A 182 0.48 -11.55 -14.21
N ILE A 183 -0.19 -10.89 -13.27
CA ILE A 183 -0.62 -9.48 -13.36
C ILE A 183 0.52 -8.54 -12.98
#